data_AF-A0A7C4F726-F1
#
_entry.id   AF-A0A7C4F726-F1
#
_cell.length_a   1.000
_cell.length_b   1.000
_cell.length_c   1.000
_cell.angle_alpha   90.00
_cell.angle_beta   90.00
_cell.angle_gamma   90.00
#
_symmetry.space_group_name_H-M   'P 1'
#
loop_
_entity.id
_entity.type
_entity.pdbx_description
1 polymer ?
#
loop_
_entity_poly.entity_id
_entity_poly.type
_entity_poly.pdbx_seq_one_letter_code
_entity_poly.pdbx_strand_id
1 'polypeptide(L)'
;MEIAVKDGVKYLLHQYKDESELENLVKKHIEFIFGESSLFFEKSKIESKSGIGSIPDGFILSLPHKKWYILEIELSTHPLHDHIVSQLSRFRAAINNLHTRQELIDTFYDEITKDPNLEYKYKTISTKIGVNTDLHKLLTDIIRNEPEIVIIIDEKTNELEEVCTNLPFKSTVIKFKTYKRESSNVLVYVFDTLVHYTLDSTKEEPLLIREQGQTIEISLSGDETLDQILKVARLVLKQGKSFSEAVKIVAREKNIHESTVRDKCTRRIGLNTEQFQELLKDRARLTNFLIKKFPAGVQIIYEDLK
;
A
#
# COMPACT_ATOMS: atom_id res chain seq x y z
N MET A 1 6.72 1.55 -31.56
CA MET A 1 6.78 2.94 -31.04
C MET A 1 5.54 3.17 -30.21
N GLU A 2 5.69 3.38 -28.91
CA GLU A 2 4.59 3.71 -28.00
C GLU A 2 4.45 5.23 -27.89
N ILE A 3 3.21 5.73 -27.82
CA ILE A 3 2.89 7.14 -27.60
C ILE A 3 1.81 7.24 -26.52
N ALA A 4 1.84 8.30 -25.72
CA ALA A 4 0.78 8.63 -24.78
C ALA A 4 -0.06 9.80 -25.32
N VAL A 5 -1.38 9.72 -25.17
CA VAL A 5 -2.31 10.78 -25.61
C VAL A 5 -3.20 11.17 -24.43
N LYS A 6 -3.24 12.46 -24.09
CA LYS A 6 -4.10 13.03 -23.06
C LYS A 6 -4.77 14.29 -23.60
N ASP A 7 -6.10 14.37 -23.53
CA ASP A 7 -6.88 15.53 -24.00
C ASP A 7 -6.57 15.94 -25.46
N GLY A 8 -6.36 14.95 -26.35
CA GLY A 8 -5.99 15.17 -27.75
C GLY A 8 -4.54 15.62 -27.98
N VAL A 9 -3.75 15.78 -26.91
CA VAL A 9 -2.34 16.16 -26.96
C VAL A 9 -1.45 14.93 -26.96
N LYS A 10 -0.47 14.90 -27.87
CA LYS A 10 0.52 13.83 -27.99
C LYS A 10 1.70 14.03 -27.04
N TYR A 11 2.15 12.91 -26.48
CA TYR A 11 3.36 12.81 -25.67
C TYR A 11 4.22 11.66 -26.22
N LEU A 12 5.48 11.98 -26.51
CA LEU A 12 6.44 11.02 -27.05
C LEU A 12 7.30 10.46 -25.93
N LEU A 13 7.76 9.22 -26.10
CA LEU A 13 8.64 8.56 -25.14
C LEU A 13 9.91 9.40 -24.94
N HIS A 14 10.17 9.79 -23.70
CA HIS A 14 11.38 10.49 -23.29
C HIS A 14 12.54 9.49 -23.22
N GLN A 15 13.68 9.85 -23.78
CA GLN A 15 14.91 9.09 -23.67
C GLN A 15 15.72 9.69 -22.53
N TYR A 16 15.99 8.90 -21.49
CA TYR A 16 16.84 9.33 -20.38
C TYR A 16 18.27 9.54 -20.88
N LYS A 17 18.91 10.60 -20.41
CA LYS A 17 20.29 10.94 -20.73
C LYS A 17 21.27 9.99 -20.04
N ASP A 18 20.95 9.66 -18.79
CA ASP A 18 21.73 8.83 -17.91
C ASP A 18 20.82 8.27 -16.80
N GLU A 19 21.37 7.32 -16.04
CA GLU A 19 20.70 6.67 -14.91
C GLU A 19 20.35 7.67 -13.80
N SER A 20 21.20 8.69 -13.58
CA SER A 20 20.93 9.75 -12.62
C SER A 20 19.69 10.57 -12.95
N GLU A 21 19.38 10.81 -14.23
CA GLU A 21 18.12 11.43 -14.64
C GLU A 21 16.92 10.55 -14.25
N LEU A 22 16.99 9.25 -14.54
CA LEU A 22 15.94 8.29 -14.17
C LEU A 22 15.76 8.24 -12.65
N GLU A 23 16.86 8.11 -11.90
CA GLU A 23 16.88 8.08 -10.43
C GLU A 23 16.15 9.31 -9.85
N ASN A 24 16.50 10.50 -10.33
CA ASN A 24 15.90 11.75 -9.87
C ASN A 24 14.41 11.85 -10.19
N LEU A 25 13.94 11.27 -11.29
CA LEU A 25 12.52 11.25 -11.64
C LEU A 25 11.76 10.21 -10.80
N VAL A 26 12.34 9.04 -10.58
CA VAL A 26 11.77 7.98 -9.74
C VAL A 26 11.62 8.43 -8.30
N LYS A 27 12.62 9.09 -7.71
CA LYS A 27 12.57 9.61 -6.32
C LYS A 27 11.36 10.50 -6.06
N LYS A 28 10.98 11.33 -7.05
CA LYS A 28 9.79 12.20 -6.97
C LYS A 28 8.47 11.43 -6.93
N HIS A 29 8.47 10.16 -7.31
CA HIS A 29 7.28 9.31 -7.41
C HIS A 29 7.32 8.09 -6.48
N ILE A 30 8.30 7.98 -5.58
CA ILE A 30 8.40 6.83 -4.68
C ILE A 30 7.13 6.62 -3.85
N GLU A 31 6.48 7.69 -3.41
CA GLU A 31 5.21 7.57 -2.66
C GLU A 31 4.07 7.02 -3.51
N PHE A 32 4.08 7.26 -4.82
CA PHE A 32 3.13 6.65 -5.75
C PHE A 32 3.44 5.17 -6.02
N ILE A 33 4.72 4.79 -5.96
CA ILE A 33 5.15 3.42 -6.23
C ILE A 33 4.95 2.54 -4.99
N PHE A 34 5.35 3.02 -3.81
CA PHE A 34 5.39 2.24 -2.57
C PHE A 34 4.28 2.61 -1.58
N GLY A 35 3.46 3.60 -1.90
CA GLY A 35 2.40 4.13 -1.06
C GLY A 35 2.86 5.22 -0.08
N GLU A 36 1.91 6.08 0.29
CA GLU A 36 2.14 7.24 1.17
C GLU A 36 2.58 6.84 2.59
N SER A 37 2.28 5.62 3.02
CA SER A 37 2.64 5.08 4.34
C SER A 37 4.02 4.39 4.37
N SER A 38 4.90 4.77 3.44
CA SER A 38 6.25 4.25 3.32
C SER A 38 7.30 5.34 3.55
N LEU A 39 8.39 5.00 4.23
CA LEU A 39 9.55 5.88 4.45
C LEU A 39 10.65 5.52 3.46
N PHE A 40 11.24 6.51 2.81
CA PHE A 40 12.32 6.32 1.83
C PHE A 40 13.65 6.83 2.36
N PHE A 41 14.71 6.07 2.12
CA PHE A 41 16.08 6.36 2.54
C PHE A 41 17.00 6.24 1.33
N GLU A 42 17.65 7.34 0.96
CA GLU A 42 18.58 7.39 -0.18
C GLU A 42 19.94 6.77 0.17
N LYS A 43 20.61 6.13 -0.81
CA LYS A 43 21.93 5.51 -0.64
C LYS A 43 22.95 6.40 0.07
N SER A 44 23.02 7.67 -0.31
CA SER A 44 23.99 8.65 0.20
C SER A 44 23.88 8.88 1.71
N LYS A 45 22.66 8.79 2.23
CA LYS A 45 22.36 8.93 3.67
C LYS A 45 22.78 7.68 4.46
N ILE A 46 22.82 6.51 3.82
CA ILE A 46 23.13 5.23 4.45
C ILE A 46 24.63 4.89 4.32
N GLU A 47 25.25 5.19 3.18
CA GLU A 47 26.66 4.91 2.90
C GLU A 47 27.60 5.63 3.86
N SER A 48 27.29 6.90 4.17
CA SER A 48 28.09 7.70 5.10
C SER A 48 28.13 7.16 6.53
N LYS A 49 27.24 6.22 6.90
CA LYS A 49 27.06 5.74 8.28
C LYS A 49 27.24 4.24 8.46
N SER A 50 26.96 3.43 7.44
CA SER A 50 26.84 1.96 7.59
C SER A 50 28.09 1.16 7.20
N GLY A 51 29.08 1.75 6.51
CA GLY A 51 30.31 1.04 6.13
C GLY A 51 30.12 -0.19 5.22
N ILE A 52 28.91 -0.40 4.70
CA ILE A 52 28.56 -1.52 3.82
C ILE A 52 29.18 -1.28 2.44
N GLY A 53 29.99 -2.21 1.95
CA GLY A 53 30.80 -2.01 0.74
C GLY A 53 30.05 -1.96 -0.60
N SER A 54 28.77 -2.33 -0.65
CA SER A 54 27.91 -2.19 -1.83
C SER A 54 26.51 -1.88 -1.34
N ILE A 55 26.07 -0.63 -1.54
CA ILE A 55 24.78 -0.15 -1.06
C ILE A 55 23.86 0.10 -2.26
N PRO A 56 22.66 -0.49 -2.26
CA PRO A 56 21.58 -0.21 -3.23
C PRO A 56 21.23 1.27 -3.32
N ASP A 57 20.57 1.69 -4.41
CA ASP A 57 20.17 3.09 -4.61
C ASP A 57 19.28 3.67 -3.50
N GLY A 58 18.53 2.81 -2.82
CA GLY A 58 17.90 3.19 -1.57
C GLY A 58 17.15 2.06 -0.87
N PHE A 59 16.50 2.43 0.22
CA PHE A 59 15.67 1.55 1.02
C PHE A 59 14.30 2.16 1.25
N ILE A 60 13.28 1.31 1.27
CA ILE A 60 11.92 1.72 1.61
C ILE A 60 11.42 0.90 2.80
N LEU A 61 10.90 1.56 3.85
CA LEU A 61 10.23 0.90 4.96
C LEU A 61 8.71 1.10 4.85
N SER A 62 7.98 0.00 4.68
CA SER A 62 6.52 -0.01 4.76
C SER A 62 6.09 -0.33 6.19
N LEU A 63 5.71 0.71 6.93
CA LEU A 63 5.30 0.59 8.33
C LEU A 63 4.03 -0.28 8.53
N PRO A 64 2.97 -0.14 7.72
CA PRO A 64 1.74 -0.92 7.91
C PRO A 64 1.95 -2.43 7.74
N HIS A 65 2.82 -2.82 6.81
CA HIS A 65 3.05 -4.21 6.46
C HIS A 65 4.27 -4.82 7.16
N LYS A 66 5.00 -4.02 7.94
CA LYS A 66 6.31 -4.36 8.51
C LYS A 66 7.29 -4.96 7.47
N LYS A 67 7.26 -4.43 6.25
CA LYS A 67 8.13 -4.84 5.14
C LYS A 67 9.18 -3.79 4.88
N TRP A 68 10.28 -4.21 4.29
CA TRP A 68 11.27 -3.30 3.74
C TRP A 68 11.73 -3.75 2.37
N TYR A 69 12.09 -2.78 1.56
CA TYR A 69 12.48 -2.98 0.18
C TYR A 69 13.89 -2.45 -0.04
N ILE A 70 14.62 -3.17 -0.87
CA ILE A 70 15.88 -2.72 -1.46
C ILE A 70 15.53 -2.18 -2.84
N LEU A 71 15.90 -0.92 -3.12
CA LEU A 71 15.64 -0.28 -4.40
C LEU A 71 16.91 -0.24 -5.25
N GLU A 72 16.80 -0.72 -6.48
CA GLU A 72 17.79 -0.53 -7.56
C GLU A 72 17.09 0.17 -8.74
N ILE A 73 17.75 1.16 -9.33
CA ILE A 73 17.24 1.92 -10.46
C ILE A 73 18.28 1.84 -11.57
N GLU A 74 17.90 1.31 -12.74
CA GLU A 74 18.88 1.02 -13.79
C GLU A 74 18.30 1.33 -15.17
N LEU A 75 19.16 1.66 -16.14
CA LEU A 75 18.78 1.76 -17.53
C LEU A 75 18.93 0.41 -18.24
N SER A 76 17.95 0.05 -19.05
CA SER A 76 17.96 -1.18 -19.87
C SER A 76 19.12 -1.28 -20.86
N THR A 77 19.81 -0.17 -21.13
CA THR A 77 21.01 -0.12 -21.98
C THR A 77 22.30 -0.45 -21.24
N HIS A 78 22.28 -0.52 -19.91
CA HIS A 78 23.43 -0.88 -19.09
C HIS A 78 23.51 -2.40 -18.85
N PRO A 79 24.70 -2.96 -18.57
CA PRO A 79 24.85 -4.39 -18.29
C PRO A 79 24.26 -4.76 -16.92
N LEU A 80 22.97 -5.11 -16.92
CA LEU A 80 22.18 -5.37 -15.72
C LEU A 80 22.76 -6.48 -14.86
N HIS A 81 23.28 -7.55 -15.49
CA HIS A 81 23.81 -8.69 -14.76
C HIS A 81 24.99 -8.31 -13.87
N ASP A 82 25.97 -7.60 -14.42
CA ASP A 82 27.20 -7.26 -13.69
C ASP A 82 26.94 -6.28 -12.55
N HIS A 83 26.03 -5.32 -12.77
CA HIS A 83 25.69 -4.30 -11.78
C HIS A 83 24.76 -4.84 -10.68
N ILE A 84 23.60 -5.37 -11.05
CA ILE A 84 22.53 -5.71 -10.10
C ILE A 84 22.87 -6.99 -9.31
N VAL A 85 23.31 -8.06 -9.98
CA VAL A 85 23.52 -9.35 -9.30
C VAL A 85 24.68 -9.25 -8.32
N SER A 86 25.80 -8.65 -8.72
CA SER A 86 26.99 -8.54 -7.88
C SER A 86 26.76 -7.66 -6.65
N GLN A 87 26.03 -6.55 -6.82
CA GLN A 87 25.66 -5.62 -5.76
C GLN A 87 24.73 -6.28 -4.75
N LEU A 88 23.61 -6.85 -5.22
CA LEU A 88 22.61 -7.44 -4.35
C LEU A 88 23.11 -8.72 -3.66
N SER A 89 24.00 -9.47 -4.30
CA SER A 89 24.67 -10.63 -3.67
C SER A 89 25.59 -10.21 -2.53
N ARG A 90 26.41 -9.17 -2.73
CA ARG A 90 27.27 -8.61 -1.67
C ARG A 90 26.43 -8.02 -0.53
N PHE A 91 25.37 -7.30 -0.86
CA PHE A 91 24.46 -6.75 0.13
C PHE A 91 23.78 -7.85 0.95
N ARG A 92 23.30 -8.94 0.31
CA ARG A 92 22.77 -10.11 1.04
C ARG A 92 23.78 -10.68 2.03
N ALA A 93 25.01 -10.88 1.59
CA ALA A 93 26.06 -11.41 2.45
C ALA A 93 26.29 -10.49 3.67
N ALA A 94 26.30 -9.17 3.45
CA ALA A 94 26.44 -8.17 4.51
C ALA A 94 25.27 -8.22 5.50
N ILE A 95 24.01 -8.18 5.04
CA ILE A 95 22.85 -8.15 5.95
C ILE A 95 22.56 -9.50 6.64
N ASN A 96 23.23 -10.58 6.27
CA ASN A 96 23.19 -11.81 7.07
C ASN A 96 24.01 -11.69 8.37
N ASN A 97 24.89 -10.68 8.47
CA ASN A 97 25.58 -10.35 9.70
C ASN A 97 24.66 -9.54 10.63
N LEU A 98 24.49 -9.99 11.88
CA LEU A 98 23.69 -9.30 12.89
C LEU A 98 24.19 -7.89 13.19
N HIS A 99 25.50 -7.67 13.16
CA HIS A 99 26.10 -6.36 13.37
C HIS A 99 25.66 -5.38 12.28
N THR A 100 25.76 -5.79 11.00
CA THR A 100 25.34 -4.96 9.86
C THR A 100 23.84 -4.66 9.88
N ARG A 101 22.99 -5.60 10.31
CA ARG A 101 21.56 -5.31 10.52
C ARG A 101 21.35 -4.26 11.61
N GLN A 102 22.11 -4.34 12.70
CA GLN A 102 22.04 -3.34 13.76
C GLN A 102 22.50 -1.97 13.26
N GLU A 103 23.59 -1.89 12.50
CA GLU A 103 24.06 -0.63 11.89
C GLU A 103 23.01 -0.02 10.95
N LEU A 104 22.30 -0.85 10.16
CA LEU A 104 21.17 -0.39 9.34
C LEU A 104 20.03 0.15 10.20
N ILE A 105 19.66 -0.53 11.28
CA ILE A 105 18.62 -0.08 12.22
C ILE A 105 19.00 1.27 12.84
N ASP A 106 20.22 1.39 13.34
CA ASP A 106 20.74 2.61 13.96
C ASP A 106 20.77 3.76 12.95
N THR A 107 21.19 3.46 11.71
CA THR A 107 21.20 4.44 10.62
C THR A 107 19.80 4.93 10.26
N PHE A 108 18.82 4.03 10.12
CA PHE A 108 17.43 4.43 9.85
C PHE A 108 16.82 5.20 11.02
N TYR A 109 17.11 4.80 12.26
CA TYR A 109 16.69 5.53 13.45
C TYR A 109 17.23 6.97 13.43
N ASP A 110 18.53 7.11 13.16
CA ASP A 110 19.19 8.41 13.05
C ASP A 110 18.60 9.27 11.93
N GLU A 111 18.37 8.70 10.75
CA GLU A 111 17.77 9.44 9.64
C GLU A 111 16.35 9.91 9.99
N ILE A 112 15.52 9.06 10.61
CA ILE A 112 14.16 9.44 11.01
C ILE A 112 14.19 10.54 12.09
N THR A 113 15.10 10.47 13.05
CA THR A 113 15.12 11.38 14.20
C THR A 113 15.85 12.70 13.93
N LYS A 114 16.78 12.73 12.98
CA LYS A 114 17.57 13.92 12.65
C LYS A 114 17.00 14.70 11.46
N ASP A 115 16.23 14.08 10.57
CA ASP A 115 15.55 14.74 9.46
C ASP A 115 14.11 15.12 9.87
N PRO A 116 13.79 16.42 10.07
CA PRO A 116 12.47 16.84 10.53
C PRO A 116 11.32 16.42 9.60
N ASN A 117 11.57 16.33 8.30
CA ASN A 117 10.54 15.90 7.34
C ASN A 117 10.25 14.41 7.49
N LEU A 118 11.29 13.61 7.67
CA LEU A 118 11.16 12.18 7.86
C LEU A 118 10.54 11.85 9.22
N GLU A 119 10.92 12.59 10.26
CA GLU A 119 10.33 12.50 11.60
C GLU A 119 8.82 12.80 11.57
N TYR A 120 8.43 13.89 10.93
CA TYR A 120 7.02 14.29 10.79
C TYR A 120 6.22 13.25 10.00
N LYS A 121 6.78 12.76 8.89
CA LYS A 121 6.16 11.71 8.08
C LYS A 121 5.98 10.42 8.89
N TYR A 122 7.01 9.99 9.62
CA TYR A 122 6.94 8.83 10.51
C TYR A 122 5.84 8.99 11.58
N LYS A 123 5.78 10.15 12.27
CA LYS A 123 4.75 10.44 13.29
C LYS A 123 3.34 10.41 12.71
N THR A 124 3.17 10.97 11.51
CA THR A 124 1.89 10.99 10.80
C THR A 124 1.43 9.57 10.46
N ILE A 125 2.30 8.77 9.86
CA ILE A 125 1.99 7.39 9.48
C ILE A 125 1.70 6.55 10.73
N SER A 126 2.61 6.56 11.71
CA SER A 126 2.50 5.76 12.94
C SER A 126 1.21 6.05 13.70
N THR A 127 0.81 7.32 13.80
CA THR A 127 -0.48 7.71 14.39
C THR A 127 -1.66 7.15 13.59
N LYS A 128 -1.64 7.27 12.26
CA LYS A 128 -2.71 6.79 11.37
C LYS A 128 -2.92 5.27 11.49
N ILE A 129 -1.84 4.51 11.64
CA ILE A 129 -1.89 3.04 11.72
C ILE A 129 -1.93 2.51 13.17
N GLY A 130 -1.95 3.39 14.18
CA GLY A 130 -2.02 3.00 15.59
C GLY A 130 -0.77 2.30 16.13
N VAL A 131 0.41 2.62 15.59
CA VAL A 131 1.68 2.10 16.12
C VAL A 131 2.02 2.82 17.41
N ASN A 132 1.92 2.10 18.52
CA ASN A 132 2.28 2.57 19.87
C ASN A 132 3.61 1.99 20.37
N THR A 133 4.43 1.45 19.46
CA THR A 133 5.71 0.82 19.81
C THR A 133 6.84 1.82 19.63
N ASP A 134 7.87 1.68 20.47
CA ASP A 134 9.12 2.43 20.32
C ASP A 134 9.72 2.27 18.91
N LEU A 135 10.28 3.36 18.36
CA LEU A 135 10.80 3.41 17.00
C LEU A 135 11.91 2.36 16.78
N HIS A 136 12.85 2.22 17.72
CA HIS A 136 13.94 1.26 17.57
C HIS A 136 13.41 -0.17 17.51
N LYS A 137 12.43 -0.51 18.36
CA LYS A 137 11.77 -1.83 18.32
C LYS A 137 11.01 -2.03 17.00
N LEU A 138 10.31 -1.02 16.48
CA LEU A 138 9.63 -1.11 15.19
C LEU A 138 10.63 -1.37 14.05
N LEU A 139 11.73 -0.62 13.99
CA LEU A 139 12.77 -0.82 12.99
C LEU A 139 13.38 -2.21 13.09
N THR A 140 13.67 -2.68 14.31
CA THR A 140 14.15 -4.05 14.56
C THR A 140 13.17 -5.10 14.03
N ASP A 141 11.87 -4.96 14.31
CA ASP A 141 10.83 -5.86 13.81
C ASP A 141 10.78 -5.91 12.28
N ILE A 142 10.98 -4.76 11.61
CA ILE A 142 10.95 -4.65 10.15
C ILE A 142 12.20 -5.28 9.53
N ILE A 143 13.39 -4.90 9.99
CA ILE A 143 14.69 -5.33 9.44
C ILE A 143 14.99 -6.80 9.77
N ARG A 144 14.30 -7.39 10.75
CA ARG A 144 14.39 -8.85 10.97
C ARG A 144 13.81 -9.65 9.81
N ASN A 145 12.78 -9.12 9.12
CA ASN A 145 12.18 -9.79 7.97
C ASN A 145 13.14 -9.77 6.77
N GLU A 146 12.97 -10.70 5.84
CA GLU A 146 13.72 -10.66 4.57
C GLU A 146 13.25 -9.47 3.72
N PRO A 147 14.18 -8.72 3.11
CA PRO A 147 13.82 -7.63 2.20
C PRO A 147 13.27 -8.18 0.88
N GLU A 148 12.47 -7.37 0.20
CA GLU A 148 12.10 -7.58 -1.20
C GLU A 148 12.90 -6.60 -2.09
N ILE A 149 13.49 -7.10 -3.18
CA ILE A 149 14.17 -6.26 -4.15
C ILE A 149 13.12 -5.64 -5.06
N VAL A 150 13.22 -4.33 -5.30
CA VAL A 150 12.45 -3.63 -6.31
C VAL A 150 13.42 -3.02 -7.30
N ILE A 151 13.32 -3.47 -8.56
CA ILE A 151 14.13 -2.95 -9.67
C ILE A 151 13.24 -2.03 -10.49
N ILE A 152 13.64 -0.77 -10.62
CA ILE A 152 12.97 0.19 -11.48
C ILE A 152 13.79 0.37 -12.74
N ILE A 153 13.17 0.11 -13.89
CA ILE A 153 13.84 0.11 -15.20
C ILE A 153 13.00 0.86 -16.25
N ASP A 154 13.64 1.48 -17.23
CA ASP A 154 12.94 2.17 -18.33
C ASP A 154 12.25 1.20 -19.31
N GLU A 155 12.87 0.04 -19.55
CA GLU A 155 12.36 -1.00 -20.44
C GLU A 155 12.71 -2.40 -19.95
N LYS A 156 11.79 -3.37 -20.11
CA LYS A 156 12.07 -4.76 -19.71
C LYS A 156 12.85 -5.45 -20.83
N THR A 157 13.91 -6.16 -20.47
CA THR A 157 14.76 -6.92 -21.39
C THR A 157 14.82 -8.39 -20.98
N ASN A 158 15.18 -9.27 -21.91
CA ASN A 158 15.40 -10.69 -21.59
C ASN A 158 16.54 -10.87 -20.56
N GLU A 159 17.56 -10.01 -20.60
CA GLU A 159 18.65 -9.99 -19.61
C GLU A 159 18.10 -9.72 -18.20
N LEU A 160 17.16 -8.79 -18.05
CA LEU A 160 16.54 -8.51 -16.76
C LEU A 160 15.79 -9.73 -16.20
N GLU A 161 15.09 -10.49 -17.05
CA GLU A 161 14.37 -11.70 -16.63
C GLU A 161 15.35 -12.77 -16.12
N GLU A 162 16.49 -12.94 -16.80
CA GLU A 162 17.56 -13.82 -16.36
C GLU A 162 18.16 -13.37 -15.02
N VAL A 163 18.47 -12.07 -14.91
CA VAL A 163 18.95 -11.46 -13.66
C VAL A 163 17.98 -11.76 -12.52
N CYS A 164 16.69 -11.49 -12.70
CA CYS A 164 15.67 -11.68 -11.67
C CYS A 164 15.58 -13.13 -11.18
N THR A 165 15.81 -14.10 -12.06
CA THR A 165 15.80 -15.53 -11.73
C THR A 165 16.97 -15.92 -10.83
N ASN A 166 18.10 -15.22 -10.96
CA ASN A 166 19.33 -15.48 -10.20
C ASN A 166 19.46 -14.62 -8.93
N LEU A 167 18.47 -13.76 -8.63
CA LEU A 167 18.57 -12.85 -7.50
C LEU A 167 18.40 -13.54 -6.15
N PRO A 168 19.11 -13.03 -5.13
CA PRO A 168 19.14 -13.65 -3.82
C PRO A 168 17.86 -13.52 -3.00
N PHE A 169 17.00 -12.56 -3.33
CA PHE A 169 15.72 -12.30 -2.67
C PHE A 169 14.60 -12.28 -3.70
N LYS A 170 13.35 -12.33 -3.21
CA LYS A 170 12.21 -12.02 -4.06
C LYS A 170 12.41 -10.66 -4.71
N SER A 171 12.25 -10.60 -6.02
CA SER A 171 12.36 -9.37 -6.80
C SER A 171 11.03 -9.02 -7.46
N THR A 172 10.77 -7.72 -7.53
CA THR A 172 9.67 -7.14 -8.29
C THR A 172 10.24 -6.10 -9.24
N VAL A 173 9.89 -6.19 -10.53
CA VAL A 173 10.34 -5.23 -11.55
C VAL A 173 9.22 -4.25 -11.87
N ILE A 174 9.52 -2.96 -11.76
CA ILE A 174 8.61 -1.88 -12.12
C ILE A 174 9.18 -1.16 -13.33
N LYS A 175 8.40 -1.13 -14.41
CA LYS A 175 8.77 -0.39 -15.61
C LYS A 175 8.35 1.06 -15.44
N PHE A 176 9.29 2.00 -15.52
CA PHE A 176 9.06 3.43 -15.35
C PHE A 176 9.31 4.18 -16.66
N LYS A 177 8.23 4.66 -17.28
CA LYS A 177 8.28 5.40 -18.54
C LYS A 177 7.91 6.86 -18.34
N THR A 178 8.73 7.73 -18.90
CA THR A 178 8.45 9.17 -19.00
C THR A 178 8.05 9.50 -20.42
N TYR A 179 6.97 10.25 -20.59
CA TYR A 179 6.51 10.78 -21.87
C TYR A 179 6.52 12.31 -21.82
N LYS A 180 7.05 12.94 -22.87
CA LYS A 180 7.19 14.40 -22.97
C LYS A 180 6.26 14.94 -24.05
N ARG A 181 5.57 16.03 -23.74
CA ARG A 181 4.75 16.76 -24.72
C ARG A 181 5.65 17.40 -25.78
N GLU A 182 5.34 17.25 -27.07
CA GLU A 182 6.18 17.82 -28.14
C GLU A 182 6.35 19.34 -28.03
N SER A 183 5.28 20.03 -27.62
CA SER A 183 5.21 21.49 -27.60
C SER A 183 5.62 22.13 -26.26
N SER A 184 6.02 21.36 -25.24
CA SER A 184 6.39 21.90 -23.92
C SER A 184 7.24 20.95 -23.07
N ASN A 185 7.68 21.39 -21.89
CA ASN A 185 8.38 20.52 -20.92
C ASN A 185 7.42 19.80 -19.95
N VAL A 186 6.17 19.60 -20.33
CA VAL A 186 5.22 18.82 -19.52
C VAL A 186 5.54 17.33 -19.68
N LEU A 187 5.77 16.67 -18.55
CA LEU A 187 6.07 15.26 -18.45
C LEU A 187 4.86 14.48 -17.93
N VAL A 188 4.68 13.28 -18.44
CA VAL A 188 3.72 12.26 -17.98
C VAL A 188 4.52 11.03 -17.61
N TYR A 189 4.24 10.46 -16.44
CA TYR A 189 4.92 9.27 -15.94
C TYR A 189 3.96 8.10 -15.94
N VAL A 190 4.42 6.95 -16.41
CA VAL A 190 3.64 5.71 -16.50
C VAL A 190 4.47 4.61 -15.87
N PHE A 191 3.95 4.03 -14.79
CA PHE A 191 4.61 2.98 -14.04
C PHE A 191 3.59 2.13 -13.28
N ASP A 192 3.98 0.89 -12.99
CA ASP A 192 3.25 0.04 -12.05
C ASP A 192 3.51 0.50 -10.61
N THR A 193 2.57 0.17 -9.72
CA THR A 193 2.65 0.49 -8.30
C THR A 193 2.50 -0.77 -7.45
N LEU A 194 3.11 -0.77 -6.26
CA LEU A 194 3.00 -1.84 -5.27
C LEU A 194 1.81 -1.65 -4.33
N VAL A 195 1.09 -0.53 -4.45
CA VAL A 195 -0.13 -0.25 -3.70
C VAL A 195 -1.31 -0.08 -4.63
N HIS A 196 -2.51 -0.37 -4.13
CA HIS A 196 -3.70 -0.23 -4.93
C HIS A 196 -4.21 1.22 -4.90
N TYR A 197 -4.13 1.93 -6.02
CA TYR A 197 -4.89 3.16 -6.22
C TYR A 197 -6.26 2.81 -6.79
N THR A 198 -7.30 3.17 -6.06
CA THR A 198 -8.67 3.19 -6.56
C THR A 198 -8.98 4.59 -7.07
N LEU A 199 -9.60 4.68 -8.25
CA LEU A 199 -10.25 5.92 -8.65
C LEU A 199 -11.38 6.18 -7.64
N ASP A 200 -11.25 7.25 -6.85
CA ASP A 200 -12.36 7.79 -6.07
C ASP A 200 -13.40 8.33 -7.06
N SER A 201 -14.30 7.47 -7.53
CA SER A 201 -15.41 7.83 -8.41
C SER A 201 -16.46 8.72 -7.74
N THR A 202 -16.20 9.23 -6.53
CA THR A 202 -17.04 10.20 -5.82
C THR A 202 -16.61 11.66 -6.02
N LYS A 203 -15.67 11.94 -6.93
CA LYS A 203 -15.32 13.31 -7.36
C LYS A 203 -15.72 13.64 -8.81
N GLU A 204 -16.52 12.81 -9.45
CA GLU A 204 -17.18 13.15 -10.72
C GLU A 204 -18.62 13.58 -10.45
N GLU A 205 -19.04 14.73 -11.01
CA GLU A 205 -20.45 15.11 -11.06
C GLU A 205 -21.26 14.00 -11.78
N PRO A 206 -22.49 13.69 -11.35
CA PRO A 206 -23.18 12.49 -11.80
C PRO A 206 -23.56 12.58 -13.29
N LEU A 207 -22.94 11.75 -14.12
CA LEU A 207 -23.44 11.41 -15.45
C LEU A 207 -24.25 10.10 -15.36
N LEU A 208 -25.50 10.20 -15.81
CA LEU A 208 -26.52 9.16 -15.75
C LEU A 208 -26.30 8.04 -16.80
N ILE A 209 -26.68 6.82 -16.39
CA ILE A 209 -27.30 5.70 -17.17
C ILE A 209 -26.47 4.40 -17.43
N ARG A 210 -26.80 3.40 -16.58
CA ARG A 210 -27.26 1.99 -16.76
C ARG A 210 -26.37 0.84 -17.33
N GLU A 211 -26.58 -0.30 -16.65
CA GLU A 211 -25.89 -1.60 -16.60
C GLU A 211 -26.17 -2.60 -17.74
N GLN A 212 -25.31 -3.63 -17.89
CA GLN A 212 -25.69 -5.06 -17.98
C GLN A 212 -24.48 -6.02 -17.75
N GLY A 213 -24.65 -6.95 -16.77
CA GLY A 213 -23.98 -8.24 -16.39
C GLY A 213 -22.57 -8.64 -16.89
N GLN A 214 -21.68 -9.36 -16.18
CA GLN A 214 -21.67 -10.31 -15.04
C GLN A 214 -20.24 -10.35 -14.42
N THR A 215 -20.04 -10.21 -13.08
CA THR A 215 -19.69 -11.22 -12.03
C THR A 215 -18.32 -11.96 -12.24
N ILE A 216 -17.37 -12.15 -11.31
CA ILE A 216 -17.36 -12.80 -9.97
C ILE A 216 -16.10 -12.45 -9.13
N GLU A 217 -16.28 -12.52 -7.80
CA GLU A 217 -15.44 -12.31 -6.60
C GLU A 217 -14.18 -13.19 -6.44
N ILE A 218 -13.19 -12.69 -5.67
CA ILE A 218 -12.49 -13.49 -4.64
C ILE A 218 -12.33 -12.65 -3.35
N SER A 219 -12.94 -13.18 -2.29
CA SER A 219 -12.96 -12.73 -0.89
C SER A 219 -11.59 -12.75 -0.21
N LEU A 220 -11.35 -11.88 0.80
CA LEU A 220 -10.47 -12.19 1.93
C LEU A 220 -10.83 -11.38 3.20
N SER A 221 -11.52 -12.08 4.11
CA SER A 221 -11.62 -11.93 5.58
C SER A 221 -11.42 -10.55 6.24
N GLY A 222 -12.48 -10.03 6.86
CA GLY A 222 -12.40 -8.90 7.79
C GLY A 222 -13.44 -8.97 8.91
N ASP A 223 -12.95 -8.94 10.15
CA ASP A 223 -13.65 -8.67 11.42
C ASP A 223 -15.00 -9.40 11.68
N GLU A 224 -14.97 -10.42 12.53
CA GLU A 224 -16.14 -11.20 12.98
C GLU A 224 -17.25 -10.34 13.62
N THR A 225 -16.89 -9.16 14.17
CA THR A 225 -17.87 -8.20 14.71
C THR A 225 -18.59 -7.49 13.57
N LEU A 226 -17.85 -7.06 12.55
CA LEU A 226 -18.42 -6.40 11.38
C LEU A 226 -19.32 -7.35 10.59
N ASP A 227 -18.90 -8.60 10.37
CA ASP A 227 -19.72 -9.64 9.71
C ASP A 227 -21.09 -9.80 10.39
N GLN A 228 -21.13 -9.81 11.72
CA GLN A 228 -22.38 -9.98 12.47
C GLN A 228 -23.26 -8.72 12.41
N ILE A 229 -22.66 -7.52 12.45
CA ILE A 229 -23.40 -6.26 12.29
C ILE A 229 -24.00 -6.17 10.88
N LEU A 230 -23.23 -6.49 9.85
CA LEU A 230 -23.68 -6.45 8.46
C LEU A 230 -24.77 -7.47 8.19
N LYS A 231 -24.68 -8.68 8.76
CA LYS A 231 -25.76 -9.68 8.67
C LYS A 231 -27.06 -9.20 9.29
N VAL A 232 -27.01 -8.62 10.49
CA VAL A 232 -28.20 -8.05 11.14
C VAL A 232 -28.78 -6.91 10.29
N ALA A 233 -27.93 -6.00 9.81
CA ALA A 233 -28.37 -4.90 8.96
C ALA A 233 -29.00 -5.39 7.65
N ARG A 234 -28.45 -6.45 7.03
CA ARG A 234 -28.98 -7.05 5.80
C ARG A 234 -30.37 -7.65 5.99
N LEU A 235 -30.60 -8.37 7.09
CA LEU A 235 -31.91 -8.95 7.41
C LEU A 235 -32.97 -7.86 7.62
N VAL A 236 -32.61 -6.73 8.22
CA VAL A 236 -33.53 -5.61 8.42
C VAL A 236 -33.78 -4.86 7.12
N LEU A 237 -32.71 -4.44 6.43
CA LEU A 237 -32.79 -3.55 5.27
C LEU A 237 -33.27 -4.24 3.98
N LYS A 238 -32.85 -5.49 3.74
CA LYS A 238 -33.17 -6.22 2.49
C LYS A 238 -34.33 -7.19 2.66
N GLN A 239 -34.53 -7.73 3.86
CA GLN A 239 -35.54 -8.76 4.10
C GLN A 239 -36.70 -8.28 5.00
N GLY A 240 -36.70 -6.99 5.39
CA GLY A 240 -37.79 -6.38 6.15
C GLY A 240 -38.03 -6.98 7.53
N LYS A 241 -37.05 -7.69 8.10
CA LYS A 241 -37.17 -8.29 9.44
C LYS A 241 -37.09 -7.21 10.50
N SER A 242 -37.79 -7.41 11.62
CA SER A 242 -37.56 -6.56 12.80
C SER A 242 -36.15 -6.79 13.35
N PHE A 243 -35.58 -5.79 14.01
CA PHE A 243 -34.27 -5.91 14.65
C PHE A 243 -34.20 -7.11 15.62
N SER A 244 -35.27 -7.39 16.36
CA SER A 244 -35.32 -8.54 17.27
C SER A 244 -35.33 -9.88 16.53
N GLU A 245 -35.97 -9.98 15.37
CA GLU A 245 -35.96 -11.20 14.55
C GLU A 245 -34.59 -11.39 13.88
N ALA A 246 -33.99 -10.31 13.38
CA ALA A 246 -32.65 -10.35 12.79
C ALA A 246 -31.59 -10.84 13.78
N VAL A 247 -31.64 -10.34 15.03
CA VAL A 247 -30.75 -10.80 16.11
C VAL A 247 -30.92 -12.29 16.40
N LYS A 248 -32.16 -12.79 16.43
CA LYS A 248 -32.46 -14.21 16.66
C LYS A 248 -31.90 -15.11 15.56
N ILE A 249 -32.05 -14.68 14.30
CA ILE A 249 -31.55 -15.42 13.14
C ILE A 249 -30.02 -15.51 13.21
N VAL A 250 -29.33 -14.39 13.37
CA VAL A 250 -27.85 -14.35 13.42
C VAL A 250 -27.30 -15.11 14.63
N ALA A 251 -27.96 -15.03 15.79
CA ALA A 251 -27.57 -15.78 16.98
C ALA A 251 -27.64 -17.30 16.76
N ARG A 252 -28.70 -17.79 16.12
CA ARG A 252 -28.87 -19.21 15.78
C ARG A 252 -27.85 -19.67 14.74
N GLU A 253 -27.62 -18.88 13.70
CA GLU A 253 -26.64 -19.19 12.64
C GLU A 253 -25.20 -19.29 13.16
N LYS A 254 -24.84 -18.42 14.12
CA LYS A 254 -23.50 -18.37 14.70
C LYS A 254 -23.34 -19.22 15.96
N ASN A 255 -24.39 -19.91 16.40
CA ASN A 255 -24.42 -20.69 17.63
C ASN A 255 -23.96 -19.89 18.87
N ILE A 256 -24.47 -18.66 19.02
CA ILE A 256 -24.16 -17.75 20.14
C ILE A 256 -25.45 -17.19 20.74
N HIS A 257 -25.34 -16.58 21.93
CA HIS A 257 -26.50 -16.00 22.62
C HIS A 257 -26.98 -14.69 21.96
N GLU A 258 -28.29 -14.42 21.94
CA GLU A 258 -28.88 -13.21 21.35
C GLU A 258 -28.31 -11.92 21.97
N SER A 259 -27.99 -11.96 23.26
CA SER A 259 -27.37 -10.82 23.97
C SER A 259 -25.99 -10.48 23.41
N THR A 260 -25.23 -11.45 22.91
CA THR A 260 -23.91 -11.24 22.30
C THR A 260 -24.01 -10.54 20.96
N VAL A 261 -24.98 -10.92 20.12
CA VAL A 261 -25.24 -10.26 18.84
C VAL A 261 -25.73 -8.83 19.06
N ARG A 262 -26.65 -8.64 20.02
CA ARG A 262 -27.17 -7.31 20.38
C ARG A 262 -26.06 -6.40 20.91
N ASP A 263 -25.15 -6.94 21.73
CA ASP A 263 -24.00 -6.22 22.26
C ASP A 263 -23.07 -5.69 21.15
N LYS A 264 -22.77 -6.55 20.17
CA LYS A 264 -21.95 -6.20 18.99
C LYS A 264 -22.59 -5.08 18.17
N CYS A 265 -23.91 -5.12 17.99
CA CYS A 265 -24.65 -4.08 17.26
C CYS A 265 -24.86 -2.78 18.06
N THR A 266 -24.57 -2.75 19.36
CA THR A 266 -24.88 -1.58 20.20
C THR A 266 -23.64 -1.12 20.96
N ARG A 267 -23.43 -1.62 22.18
CA ARG A 267 -22.40 -1.14 23.11
C ARG A 267 -21.00 -1.21 22.51
N ARG A 268 -20.65 -2.26 21.76
CA ARG A 268 -19.31 -2.40 21.15
C ARG A 268 -19.01 -1.34 20.10
N ILE A 269 -20.05 -0.80 19.45
CA ILE A 269 -19.91 0.29 18.50
C ILE A 269 -20.21 1.67 19.10
N GLY A 270 -20.56 1.73 20.39
CA GLY A 270 -20.81 2.97 21.13
C GLY A 270 -22.24 3.49 20.99
N LEU A 271 -23.20 2.60 20.73
CA LEU A 271 -24.62 2.94 20.57
C LEU A 271 -25.49 2.20 21.59
N ASN A 272 -26.68 2.73 21.85
CA ASN A 272 -27.77 1.98 22.49
C ASN A 272 -28.70 1.35 21.42
N THR A 273 -29.67 0.55 21.87
CA THR A 273 -30.61 -0.15 20.98
C THR A 273 -31.42 0.81 20.09
N GLU A 274 -31.94 1.89 20.66
CA GLU A 274 -32.76 2.86 19.92
C GLU A 274 -31.95 3.60 18.86
N GLN A 275 -30.72 4.01 19.19
CA GLN A 275 -29.80 4.66 18.28
C GLN A 275 -29.42 3.75 17.10
N PHE A 276 -29.17 2.46 17.37
CA PHE A 276 -28.88 1.51 16.30
C PHE A 276 -30.10 1.24 15.42
N GLN A 277 -31.29 1.12 16.01
CA GLN A 277 -32.55 1.00 15.27
C GLN A 277 -32.84 2.23 14.41
N GLU A 278 -32.49 3.42 14.88
CA GLU A 278 -32.62 4.65 14.11
C GLU A 278 -31.63 4.69 12.93
N LEU A 279 -30.39 4.23 13.13
CA LEU A 279 -29.43 4.06 12.01
C LEU A 279 -29.93 3.07 10.96
N LEU A 280 -30.60 1.99 11.37
CA LEU A 280 -31.17 1.01 10.45
C LEU A 280 -32.30 1.57 9.57
N LYS A 281 -32.85 2.76 9.85
CA LYS A 281 -33.85 3.43 9.00
C LYS A 281 -33.22 4.20 7.84
N ASP A 282 -31.96 4.62 7.99
CA ASP A 282 -31.22 5.37 6.98
C ASP A 282 -29.94 4.64 6.61
N ARG A 283 -30.02 3.98 5.45
CA ARG A 283 -28.94 3.19 4.88
C ARG A 283 -27.65 3.98 4.72
N ALA A 284 -27.72 5.21 4.21
CA ALA A 284 -26.54 6.03 3.97
C ALA A 284 -25.88 6.42 5.29
N ARG A 285 -26.70 6.75 6.30
CA ARG A 285 -26.23 7.08 7.64
C ARG A 285 -25.58 5.88 8.33
N LEU A 286 -26.16 4.68 8.19
CA LEU A 286 -25.58 3.44 8.72
C LEU A 286 -24.23 3.13 8.04
N THR A 287 -24.16 3.20 6.71
CA THR A 287 -22.93 2.97 5.94
C THR A 287 -21.81 3.91 6.39
N ASN A 288 -22.09 5.22 6.45
CA ASN A 288 -21.11 6.22 6.90
C ASN A 288 -20.64 5.96 8.34
N PHE A 289 -21.56 5.57 9.23
CA PHE A 289 -21.22 5.24 10.61
C PHE A 289 -20.30 4.01 10.70
N LEU A 290 -20.61 2.94 9.97
CA LEU A 290 -19.83 1.71 9.99
C LEU A 290 -18.45 1.90 9.35
N ILE A 291 -18.33 2.68 8.28
CA ILE A 291 -17.03 3.01 7.66
C ILE A 291 -16.13 3.74 8.64
N LYS A 292 -16.68 4.71 9.38
CA LYS A 292 -15.92 5.43 10.41
C LYS A 292 -15.47 4.51 11.55
N LYS A 293 -16.29 3.51 11.90
CA LYS A 293 -16.01 2.59 13.01
C LYS A 293 -15.11 1.42 12.61
N PHE A 294 -15.20 0.95 11.38
CA PHE A 294 -14.45 -0.18 10.83
C PHE A 294 -13.78 0.20 9.49
N PRO A 295 -12.72 1.04 9.51
CA PRO A 295 -12.08 1.52 8.28
C PRO A 295 -11.44 0.41 7.43
N ALA A 296 -11.05 -0.72 8.04
CA ALA A 296 -10.52 -1.88 7.32
C ALA A 296 -11.60 -2.72 6.61
N GLY A 297 -12.88 -2.49 6.92
CA GLY A 297 -14.02 -3.24 6.37
C GLY A 297 -14.86 -2.44 5.38
N VAL A 298 -14.35 -1.33 4.84
CA VAL A 298 -15.09 -0.43 3.94
C VAL A 298 -15.68 -1.17 2.75
N GLN A 299 -14.90 -2.08 2.14
CA GLN A 299 -15.34 -2.86 1.00
C GLN A 299 -16.55 -3.75 1.33
N ILE A 300 -16.46 -4.57 2.39
CA ILE A 300 -17.56 -5.46 2.79
C ILE A 300 -18.79 -4.66 3.27
N ILE A 301 -18.61 -3.48 3.88
CA ILE A 301 -19.71 -2.59 4.27
C ILE A 301 -20.49 -2.10 3.05
N TYR A 302 -19.78 -1.63 2.02
CA TYR A 302 -20.44 -1.18 0.79
C TYR A 302 -21.10 -2.33 0.04
N GLU A 303 -20.46 -3.49 -0.07
CA GLU A 303 -21.02 -4.66 -0.75
C GLU A 303 -22.30 -5.15 -0.06
N ASP A 304 -22.27 -5.31 1.27
CA ASP A 304 -23.40 -5.85 2.02
C ASP A 304 -24.57 -4.87 2.15
N LEU A 305 -24.25 -3.58 2.25
CA LEU A 305 -25.21 -2.50 2.37
C LEU A 305 -25.43 -1.74 1.06
N LYS A 306 -25.14 -2.31 -0.12
CA LYS A 306 -25.65 -1.88 -1.45
C LYS A 306 -26.93 -2.60 -1.86
#